data_AF-A0A2T5JHC6-F1
#
_entry.id   AF-A0A2T5JHC6-F1
#
_cell.length_a   1.000
_cell.length_b   1.000
_cell.length_c   1.000
_cell.angle_alpha   90.00
_cell.angle_beta   90.00
_cell.angle_gamma   90.00
#
_symmetry.space_group_name_H-M   'P 1'
#
loop_
_entity.id
_entity.type
_entity.pdbx_description
1 polymer ?
#
loop_
_entity_poly.entity_id
_entity_poly.type
_entity_poly.pdbx_seq_one_letter_code
_entity_poly.pdbx_strand_id
1 'polypeptide(L)'
;MTPRARRQATSAEASPEYRSNPELALAALICLMSRFPARRSPAVAAAIIVHLRLISEDVRLSHGVRHCADSLIDEWAAYAMLCTPGATDAQQRLPS
;
A
#
# COMPACT_ATOMS: atom_id res chain seq x y z
N MET A 1 33.12 7.46 -21.48
CA MET A 1 32.70 7.04 -20.12
C MET A 1 32.07 8.23 -19.42
N THR A 2 30.75 8.31 -19.42
CA THR A 2 29.97 9.35 -18.74
C THR A 2 29.25 8.73 -17.54
N PRO A 3 29.32 9.32 -16.34
CA PRO A 3 28.68 8.76 -15.17
C PRO A 3 27.16 8.80 -15.36
N ARG A 4 26.55 7.62 -15.39
CA ARG A 4 25.11 7.41 -15.48
C ARG A 4 24.50 8.02 -14.23
N ALA A 5 23.92 9.22 -14.38
CA ALA A 5 23.19 9.91 -13.35
C ALA A 5 22.21 8.94 -12.69
N ARG A 6 22.52 8.58 -11.44
CA ARG A 6 21.62 7.87 -10.56
C ARG A 6 20.43 8.80 -10.37
N ARG A 7 19.38 8.61 -11.17
CA ARG A 7 18.07 9.21 -10.92
C ARG A 7 17.60 8.68 -9.58
N GLN A 8 18.01 9.35 -8.51
CA GLN A 8 17.24 9.43 -7.30
C GLN A 8 15.95 10.11 -7.73
N ALA A 9 14.97 9.29 -8.10
CA ALA A 9 13.60 9.75 -8.23
C ALA A 9 13.21 10.23 -6.83
N THR A 10 13.20 11.54 -6.69
CA THR A 10 12.64 12.26 -5.56
C THR A 10 11.28 11.65 -5.25
N SER A 11 11.16 11.15 -4.02
CA SER A 11 9.89 10.72 -3.46
C SER A 11 8.91 11.89 -3.49
N ALA A 12 7.65 11.61 -3.87
CA ALA A 12 6.43 12.40 -3.57
C ALA A 12 5.82 13.37 -4.60
N GLU A 13 6.34 13.57 -5.83
CA GLU A 13 5.81 14.66 -6.71
C GLU A 13 5.05 14.27 -7.98
N ALA A 14 4.72 13.01 -8.17
CA ALA A 14 3.69 12.63 -9.11
C ALA A 14 2.87 11.55 -8.42
N SER A 15 1.82 11.94 -7.69
CA SER A 15 0.72 11.01 -7.46
C SER A 15 0.28 10.59 -8.86
N PRO A 16 0.56 9.35 -9.29
CA PRO A 16 0.12 8.89 -10.60
C PRO A 16 -1.40 9.13 -10.64
N GLU A 17 -1.92 9.55 -11.78
CA GLU A 17 -3.34 9.88 -11.93
C GLU A 17 -4.21 8.62 -11.87
N TYR A 18 -4.22 7.96 -10.71
CA TYR A 18 -4.89 6.72 -10.43
C TYR A 18 -6.42 6.89 -10.49
N ARG A 19 -6.92 8.09 -10.16
CA ARG A 19 -8.33 8.46 -10.37
C ARG A 19 -8.71 8.57 -11.85
N SER A 20 -7.78 8.97 -12.71
CA SER A 20 -8.01 9.05 -14.16
C SER A 20 -7.87 7.68 -14.83
N ASN A 21 -7.11 6.77 -14.23
CA ASN A 21 -6.72 5.48 -14.80
C ASN A 21 -6.85 4.33 -13.77
N PRO A 22 -8.05 3.73 -13.62
CA PRO A 22 -8.28 2.70 -12.60
C PRO A 22 -7.45 1.42 -12.82
N GLU A 23 -7.14 1.08 -14.07
CA GLU A 23 -6.25 -0.06 -14.38
C GLU A 23 -4.82 0.16 -13.88
N LEU A 24 -4.33 1.41 -13.91
CA LEU A 24 -3.03 1.77 -13.37
C LEU A 24 -3.02 1.67 -11.84
N ALA A 25 -4.13 2.03 -11.19
CA ALA A 25 -4.30 1.86 -9.74
C ALA A 25 -4.26 0.37 -9.37
N LEU A 26 -4.93 -0.48 -10.15
CA LEU A 26 -4.93 -1.93 -9.96
C LEU A 26 -3.53 -2.53 -10.17
N ALA A 27 -2.82 -2.13 -11.23
CA ALA A 27 -1.45 -2.60 -11.49
C ALA A 27 -0.49 -2.19 -10.36
N ALA A 28 -0.62 -0.96 -9.86
CA ALA A 28 0.17 -0.47 -8.72
C ALA A 28 -0.14 -1.27 -7.45
N LEU A 29 -1.42 -1.55 -7.18
CA LEU A 29 -1.86 -2.38 -6.06
C LEU A 29 -1.21 -3.78 -6.11
N ILE A 30 -1.27 -4.46 -7.25
CA ILE A 30 -0.66 -5.79 -7.44
C ILE A 30 0.86 -5.75 -7.18
N CYS A 31 1.53 -4.71 -7.68
CA CYS A 31 2.95 -4.49 -7.44
C CYS A 31 3.27 -4.28 -5.94
N LEU A 32 2.45 -3.52 -5.22
CA LEU A 32 2.61 -3.31 -3.78
C LEU A 32 2.39 -4.60 -2.99
N MET A 33 1.31 -5.33 -3.28
CA MET A 33 0.97 -6.59 -2.61
C MET A 33 2.05 -7.66 -2.82
N SER A 34 2.58 -7.80 -4.03
CA SER A 34 3.66 -8.77 -4.32
C SER A 34 4.98 -8.48 -3.60
N ARG A 35 5.24 -7.21 -3.27
CA ARG A 35 6.48 -6.78 -2.59
C ARG A 35 6.36 -6.77 -1.07
N PHE A 36 5.14 -6.76 -0.54
CA PHE A 36 4.89 -6.69 0.89
C PHE A 36 5.51 -7.83 1.71
N PRO A 37 5.47 -9.12 1.28
CA PRO A 37 6.07 -10.23 2.05
C PRO A 37 7.56 -10.05 2.34
N ALA A 38 8.29 -9.43 1.41
CA ALA A 38 9.73 -9.19 1.54
C ALA A 38 10.05 -7.98 2.45
N ARG A 39 9.12 -7.05 2.62
CA ARG A 39 9.29 -5.79 3.35
C ARG A 39 7.98 -5.43 4.04
N ARG A 40 7.67 -6.13 5.15
CA ARG A 40 6.51 -5.90 6.01
C ARG A 40 6.56 -4.50 6.64
N SER A 41 6.15 -3.51 5.86
CA SER A 41 6.28 -2.09 6.19
C SER A 41 4.88 -1.50 6.42
N PRO A 42 4.64 -0.81 7.55
CA PRO A 42 3.39 -0.10 7.80
C PRO A 42 3.02 0.87 6.68
N ALA A 43 4.03 1.55 6.12
CA ALA A 43 3.82 2.51 5.04
C ALA A 43 3.31 1.84 3.76
N VAL A 44 3.78 0.61 3.47
CA VAL A 44 3.31 -0.15 2.30
C VAL A 44 1.89 -0.66 2.52
N ALA A 45 1.57 -1.15 3.73
CA ALA A 45 0.20 -1.55 4.06
C ALA A 45 -0.78 -0.36 3.96
N ALA A 46 -0.39 0.81 4.47
CA ALA A 46 -1.18 2.04 4.34
C ALA A 46 -1.39 2.45 2.86
N ALA A 47 -0.34 2.36 2.03
CA ALA A 47 -0.45 2.64 0.61
C ALA A 47 -1.40 1.67 -0.11
N ILE A 48 -1.38 0.38 0.25
CA ILE A 48 -2.30 -0.63 -0.27
C ILE A 48 -3.75 -0.27 0.07
N ILE A 49 -4.03 0.10 1.32
CA ILE A 49 -5.38 0.52 1.74
C ILE A 49 -5.89 1.71 0.92
N VAL A 50 -5.03 2.71 0.67
CA VAL A 50 -5.39 3.87 -0.16
C VAL A 50 -5.77 3.43 -1.58
N HIS A 51 -5.03 2.51 -2.19
CA HIS A 51 -5.34 2.02 -3.53
C HIS A 51 -6.61 1.17 -3.57
N LEU A 52 -6.84 0.34 -2.55
CA LEU A 52 -8.07 -0.46 -2.42
C LEU A 52 -9.31 0.44 -2.36
N ARG A 53 -9.27 1.54 -1.59
CA ARG A 53 -10.37 2.52 -1.53
C ARG A 53 -10.64 3.21 -2.87
N LEU A 54 -9.58 3.63 -3.56
CA LEU A 54 -9.73 4.22 -4.90
C LEU A 54 -10.38 3.24 -5.88
N ILE A 55 -10.03 1.96 -5.80
CA ILE A 55 -10.57 0.90 -6.66
C ILE A 55 -12.02 0.57 -6.27
N SER A 56 -12.36 0.50 -4.98
CA SER A 56 -13.72 0.17 -4.53
C SER A 56 -14.73 1.27 -4.85
N GLU A 57 -14.29 2.53 -4.92
CA GLU A 57 -15.14 3.68 -5.26
C GLU A 57 -15.27 3.93 -6.78
N ASP A 58 -14.43 3.32 -7.63
CA ASP A 58 -14.43 3.60 -9.06
C ASP A 58 -15.51 2.81 -9.82
N VAL A 59 -16.58 3.52 -10.19
CA VAL A 59 -17.73 2.98 -10.93
C VAL A 59 -17.39 2.41 -12.31
N ARG A 60 -16.23 2.76 -12.89
CA ARG A 60 -15.78 2.30 -14.21
C ARG A 60 -15.28 0.85 -14.17
N LEU A 61 -14.87 0.36 -12.99
CA LEU A 61 -14.45 -1.02 -12.81
C LEU A 61 -15.64 -1.98 -12.69
N SER A 62 -15.39 -3.29 -12.79
CA SER A 62 -16.46 -4.27 -12.60
C SER A 62 -16.88 -4.35 -11.14
N HIS A 63 -18.14 -4.71 -10.88
CA HIS A 63 -18.65 -4.89 -9.52
C HIS A 63 -17.81 -5.88 -8.71
N GLY A 64 -17.38 -6.99 -9.32
CA GLY A 64 -16.55 -7.99 -8.65
C GLY A 64 -15.19 -7.44 -8.20
N VAL A 65 -14.56 -6.58 -9.00
CA VAL A 65 -13.30 -5.94 -8.64
C VAL A 65 -13.50 -4.95 -7.50
N ARG A 66 -14.53 -4.11 -7.56
CA ARG A 66 -14.85 -3.16 -6.48
C ARG A 66 -15.13 -3.85 -5.16
N HIS A 67 -15.99 -4.88 -5.18
CA HIS A 67 -16.36 -5.64 -3.99
C HIS A 67 -15.15 -6.37 -3.38
N CYS A 68 -14.29 -6.96 -4.22
CA CYS A 68 -13.06 -7.59 -3.77
C CYS A 68 -12.12 -6.57 -3.10
N ALA A 69 -11.94 -5.40 -3.72
CA ALA A 69 -11.12 -4.34 -3.15
C ALA A 69 -11.65 -3.86 -1.80
N ASP A 70 -12.96 -3.68 -1.69
CA ASP A 70 -13.64 -3.29 -0.44
C ASP A 70 -13.42 -4.31 0.68
N SER A 71 -13.65 -5.60 0.40
CA SER A 71 -13.48 -6.68 1.37
C SER A 71 -12.05 -6.80 1.91
N LEU A 72 -11.05 -6.40 1.11
CA LEU A 72 -9.63 -6.48 1.48
C LEU A 72 -9.18 -5.30 2.38
N ILE A 73 -9.93 -4.20 2.46
CA ILE A 73 -9.51 -3.01 3.22
C ILE A 73 -9.28 -3.34 4.70
N ASP A 74 -10.22 -4.04 5.33
CA ASP A 74 -10.16 -4.36 6.77
C ASP A 74 -9.02 -5.35 7.08
N GLU A 75 -8.80 -6.32 6.21
CA GLU A 75 -7.70 -7.28 6.33
C GLU A 75 -6.34 -6.56 6.27
N TRP A 76 -6.18 -5.63 5.33
CA TRP A 76 -4.96 -4.84 5.22
C TRP A 76 -4.78 -3.82 6.36
N ALA A 77 -5.87 -3.29 6.91
CA ALA A 77 -5.82 -2.46 8.11
C ALA A 77 -5.30 -3.25 9.33
N ALA A 78 -5.73 -4.50 9.49
CA ALA A 78 -5.18 -5.39 10.52
C ALA A 78 -3.68 -5.65 10.30
N TYR A 79 -3.25 -5.92 9.06
CA TYR A 79 -1.82 -6.10 8.75
C TYR A 79 -0.98 -4.84 9.01
N ALA A 80 -1.51 -3.65 8.73
CA ALA A 80 -0.82 -2.39 9.01
C ALA A 80 -0.54 -2.22 10.51
N MET A 81 -1.53 -2.55 11.36
CA MET A 81 -1.36 -2.53 12.82
C MET A 81 -0.27 -3.50 13.28
N LEU A 82 -0.25 -4.73 12.75
CA LEU A 82 0.76 -5.74 13.08
C LEU A 82 2.18 -5.36 12.65
N CYS A 83 2.34 -4.52 11.62
CA CYS A 83 3.65 -4.07 11.16
C CYS A 83 4.22 -2.90 11.99
N THR A 84 3.42 -2.28 12.86
CA THR A 84 3.84 -1.09 13.62
C THR A 84 4.78 -1.51 14.76
N PRO A 85 6.05 -1.06 14.77
CA PRO A 85 6.99 -1.40 15.83
C PRO A 85 6.57 -0.70 17.12
N GLY A 86 5.95 -1.45 18.03
CA GLY A 86 5.44 -0.95 19.31
C GLY A 86 4.49 -1.90 20.03
N ALA A 87 3.83 -2.81 19.30
CA ALA A 87 2.95 -3.81 19.91
C ALA A 87 3.71 -4.87 20.75
N THR A 88 5.00 -5.09 20.47
CA THR A 88 5.83 -6.07 21.17
C THR A 88 6.77 -5.48 22.22
N ASP A 89 7.09 -4.18 22.15
CA ASP A 89 8.07 -3.55 23.07
C ASP A 89 7.42 -3.07 24.39
N ALA A 90 6.13 -2.71 24.36
CA ALA A 90 5.39 -2.25 25.54
C ALA A 90 5.19 -3.34 26.61
N GLN A 91 5.29 -4.63 26.21
CA GLN A 91 5.10 -5.76 27.12
C GLN A 91 6.38 -6.21 27.82
N GLN A 92 7.54 -5.63 27.46
CA GLN A 92 8.85 -6.04 27.98
C GLN A 92 9.46 -5.04 28.97
N ARG A 93 8.74 -3.95 29.29
CA ARG A 93 9.19 -2.89 30.19
C ARG A 93 8.39 -2.89 31.51
N LEU A 94 8.40 -4.01 32.22
CA LEU A 94 8.03 -4.05 33.64
C LEU A 94 9.31 -3.86 34.48
N PRO A 95 9.40 -2.83 35.34
CA PRO A 95 10.55 -2.66 36.23
C PRO A 95 10.54 -3.75 37.32
N SER A 96 11.74 -4.24 37.64
CA SER A 96 12.04 -5.22 38.70
C SER A 96 11.78 -4.69 40.10
#